data_AF-A0AAW1NU61-F1
#
_entry.id   AF-A0AAW1NU61-F1
#
_cell.length_a   1.000
_cell.length_b   1.000
_cell.length_c   1.000
_cell.angle_alpha   90.00
_cell.angle_beta   90.00
_cell.angle_gamma   90.00
#
_symmetry.space_group_name_H-M   'P 1'
#
loop_
_entity.id
_entity.type
_entity.pdbx_description
1 polymer ?
#
loop_
_entity_poly.entity_id
_entity_poly.type
_entity_poly.pdbx_seq_one_letter_code
_entity_poly.pdbx_strand_id
1 'polypeptide(L)'
;MNPNSLQRSFRSRKRTGISVARTLTVEGDIQPVLNYLASLGLTKRQIIKVISAHPPVLCYSPEQRLKPFFDILRNAGIPDPVKTMVQRPSMLGIEPDQGLRRIIGYLRESGQSPDAIAELLATSI
;
A
#
# COMPACT_ATOMS: atom_id res chain seq x y z
N MET A 1 -27.12 43.67 -3.76
CA MET A 1 -26.52 42.80 -2.72
C MET A 1 -27.64 41.99 -2.08
N ASN A 2 -27.48 40.67 -1.93
CA ASN A 2 -28.52 39.78 -1.41
C ASN A 2 -28.24 39.49 0.09
N PRO A 3 -29.17 39.79 1.02
CA PRO A 3 -28.92 39.75 2.46
C PRO A 3 -28.79 38.34 3.07
N ASN A 4 -29.04 37.27 2.31
CA ASN A 4 -28.98 35.89 2.81
C ASN A 4 -27.60 35.21 2.72
N SER A 5 -26.53 35.95 2.40
CA SER A 5 -25.19 35.36 2.25
C SER A 5 -24.48 34.98 3.56
N LEU A 6 -25.04 35.33 4.73
CA LEU A 6 -24.38 35.17 6.04
C LEU A 6 -24.78 33.93 6.84
N GLN A 7 -25.59 33.02 6.29
CA GLN A 7 -25.93 31.76 6.98
C GLN A 7 -25.69 30.55 6.08
N ARG A 8 -24.44 30.38 5.62
CA ARG A 8 -23.98 29.06 5.22
C ARG A 8 -23.78 28.26 6.49
N SER A 9 -24.86 27.70 7.03
CA SER A 9 -24.75 26.65 8.05
C SER A 9 -23.77 25.63 7.49
N PHE A 10 -22.62 25.48 8.15
CA PHE A 10 -21.80 24.30 7.97
C PHE A 10 -22.67 23.15 8.46
N ARG A 11 -23.48 22.59 7.55
CA ARG A 11 -24.01 21.25 7.74
C ARG A 11 -22.78 20.37 7.84
N SER A 12 -22.33 20.15 9.07
CA SER A 12 -21.61 18.97 9.47
C SER A 12 -22.53 17.81 9.11
N ARG A 13 -22.50 17.42 7.82
CA ARG A 13 -22.69 16.03 7.45
C ARG A 13 -21.54 15.31 8.13
N LYS A 14 -21.70 15.01 9.43
CA LYS A 14 -21.22 13.73 9.94
C LYS A 14 -21.82 12.76 8.94
N ARG A 15 -20.99 12.25 8.02
CA ARG A 15 -21.35 11.08 7.25
C ARG A 15 -21.82 10.11 8.32
N THR A 16 -23.12 9.86 8.37
CA THR A 16 -23.68 8.75 9.14
C THR A 16 -22.76 7.58 8.86
N GLY A 17 -22.10 7.07 9.90
CA GLY A 17 -21.04 6.07 9.76
C GLY A 17 -21.47 5.01 8.77
N ILE A 18 -20.58 4.62 7.86
CA ILE A 18 -20.83 3.52 6.94
C ILE A 18 -21.20 2.33 7.84
N SER A 19 -22.47 1.93 7.87
CA SER A 19 -23.02 0.91 8.77
C SER A 19 -22.45 -0.50 8.52
N VAL A 20 -21.46 -0.59 7.64
CA VAL A 20 -20.81 -1.80 7.13
C VAL A 20 -19.29 -1.75 7.33
N ALA A 21 -18.75 -0.71 7.97
CA ALA A 21 -17.31 -0.66 8.26
C ALA A 21 -16.97 -1.72 9.32
N ARG A 22 -16.18 -2.73 8.94
CA ARG A 22 -15.70 -3.74 9.88
C ARG A 22 -14.81 -3.08 10.93
N THR A 23 -14.99 -3.46 12.20
CA THR A 23 -14.09 -3.03 13.28
C THR A 23 -12.78 -3.79 13.13
N LEU A 24 -11.65 -3.08 13.18
CA LEU A 24 -10.34 -3.71 13.17
C LEU A 24 -9.94 -4.09 14.59
N THR A 25 -9.39 -5.28 14.74
CA THR A 25 -8.90 -5.83 16.01
C THR A 25 -7.37 -5.94 15.98
N VAL A 26 -6.74 -5.85 17.14
CA VAL A 26 -5.28 -5.98 17.22
C VAL A 26 -4.86 -7.39 16.83
N GLU A 27 -5.56 -8.40 17.35
CA GLU A 27 -5.24 -9.82 17.18
C GLU A 27 -5.60 -10.32 15.78
N GLY A 28 -6.74 -9.90 15.24
CA GLY A 28 -7.26 -10.41 13.97
C GLY A 28 -6.71 -9.68 12.73
N ASP A 29 -6.34 -8.41 12.86
CA ASP A 29 -6.00 -7.58 11.70
C ASP A 29 -4.57 -7.03 11.76
N ILE A 30 -4.19 -6.44 12.90
CA ILE A 30 -2.91 -5.74 13.02
C ILE A 30 -1.76 -6.72 13.22
N GLN A 31 -1.86 -7.65 14.17
CA GLN A 31 -0.80 -8.62 14.49
C GLN A 31 -0.40 -9.49 13.28
N PRO A 32 -1.33 -10.02 12.46
CA PRO A 32 -0.96 -10.79 11.27
C PRO A 32 -0.13 -9.99 10.28
N VAL A 33 -0.47 -8.71 10.06
CA VAL A 33 0.30 -7.81 9.18
C VAL A 33 1.69 -7.56 9.76
N LEU A 34 1.79 -7.26 11.06
CA LEU A 34 3.09 -7.03 11.71
C LEU A 34 3.98 -8.26 11.67
N ASN A 35 3.43 -9.43 11.96
CA ASN A 35 4.15 -10.71 11.91
C ASN A 35 4.62 -11.02 10.49
N TYR A 36 3.78 -10.75 9.48
CA TYR A 36 4.17 -10.92 8.09
C TYR A 36 5.31 -9.97 7.70
N LEU A 37 5.21 -8.68 8.01
CA LEU A 37 6.28 -7.72 7.73
C LEU A 37 7.59 -8.09 8.47
N ALA A 38 7.51 -8.56 9.71
CA ALA A 38 8.68 -9.06 10.44
C ALA A 38 9.28 -10.31 9.77
N SER A 39 8.45 -11.23 9.26
CA SER A 39 8.90 -12.44 8.55
C SER A 39 9.63 -12.15 7.24
N LEU A 40 9.41 -10.97 6.65
CA LEU A 40 10.17 -10.47 5.49
C LEU A 40 11.55 -9.90 5.87
N GLY A 41 11.93 -9.93 7.14
CA GLY A 41 13.20 -9.42 7.64
C GLY A 41 13.20 -7.93 7.98
N LEU A 42 12.04 -7.27 8.02
CA LEU A 42 11.99 -5.85 8.40
C LEU A 42 12.28 -5.68 9.90
N THR A 43 13.13 -4.72 10.21
CA THR A 43 13.32 -4.24 11.59
C THR A 43 12.08 -3.50 12.09
N LYS A 44 11.89 -3.44 13.41
CA LYS A 44 10.81 -2.67 14.05
C LYS A 44 10.75 -1.22 13.55
N ARG A 45 11.91 -0.58 13.34
CA ARG A 45 12.00 0.79 12.85
C ARG A 45 11.51 0.91 11.40
N GLN A 46 11.83 -0.05 10.54
CA GLN A 46 11.32 -0.08 9.16
C GLN A 46 9.81 -0.34 9.14
N ILE A 47 9.31 -1.25 9.97
CA ILE A 47 7.86 -1.52 10.08
C ILE A 47 7.11 -0.24 10.47
N ILE A 48 7.59 0.47 11.51
CA ILE A 48 7.03 1.76 11.92
C ILE A 48 7.03 2.75 10.76
N LYS A 49 8.17 2.89 10.05
CA LYS A 49 8.27 3.78 8.88
C LYS A 49 7.22 3.45 7.81
N VAL A 50 7.05 2.17 7.48
CA VAL A 50 6.10 1.70 6.46
C VAL A 50 4.67 2.04 6.86
N ILE A 51 4.30 1.74 8.10
CA ILE A 51 2.95 2.02 8.62
C ILE A 51 2.69 3.52 8.68
N SER A 52 3.66 4.32 9.13
CA SER A 52 3.51 5.78 9.17
C SER A 52 3.35 6.39 7.78
N ALA A 53 4.04 5.84 6.77
CA ALA A 53 3.97 6.32 5.40
C ALA A 53 2.74 5.80 4.62
N HIS A 54 2.27 4.59 4.93
CA HIS A 54 1.10 3.97 4.29
C HIS A 54 0.22 3.23 5.31
N PRO A 55 -0.55 3.95 6.14
CA PRO A 55 -1.40 3.36 7.17
C PRO A 55 -2.40 2.27 6.69
N PRO A 56 -2.95 2.33 5.46
CA PRO A 56 -3.86 1.30 4.95
C PRO A 56 -3.27 -0.12 4.93
N VAL A 57 -1.94 -0.27 5.02
CA VAL A 57 -1.30 -1.60 5.11
C VAL A 57 -1.84 -2.46 6.25
N LEU A 58 -2.26 -1.85 7.35
CA LEU A 58 -2.82 -2.55 8.52
C LEU A 58 -4.19 -3.19 8.24
N CYS A 59 -4.84 -2.82 7.13
CA CYS A 59 -6.11 -3.38 6.71
C CYS A 59 -5.95 -4.50 5.68
N TYR A 60 -4.73 -4.80 5.23
CA TYR A 60 -4.48 -5.75 4.16
C TYR A 60 -4.34 -7.17 4.68
N SER A 61 -4.94 -8.14 3.98
CA SER A 61 -4.69 -9.56 4.26
C SER A 61 -3.25 -9.91 3.85
N PRO A 62 -2.45 -10.51 4.75
CA PRO A 62 -1.13 -11.03 4.38
C PRO A 62 -1.23 -12.04 3.23
N GLU A 63 -2.20 -12.95 3.26
CA GLU A 63 -2.38 -14.04 2.31
C GLU A 63 -2.90 -13.56 0.96
N GLN A 64 -3.91 -12.69 0.96
CA GLN A 64 -4.62 -12.31 -0.27
C GLN A 64 -4.03 -11.07 -0.93
N ARG A 65 -3.25 -10.27 -0.19
CA ARG A 65 -2.76 -8.98 -0.70
C ARG A 65 -1.26 -8.82 -0.59
N LEU A 66 -0.67 -9.03 0.58
CA LEU A 66 0.76 -8.76 0.77
C LEU A 66 1.65 -9.83 0.12
N LYS A 67 1.35 -11.12 0.30
CA LYS A 67 2.10 -12.22 -0.32
C LYS A 67 2.09 -12.13 -1.85
N PRO A 68 0.93 -12.01 -2.53
CA PRO A 68 0.89 -11.84 -3.98
C PRO A 68 1.70 -10.65 -4.48
N PHE A 69 1.65 -9.51 -3.77
CA PHE A 69 2.45 -8.33 -4.10
C PHE A 69 3.95 -8.65 -4.15
N PHE A 70 4.49 -9.27 -3.09
CA PHE A 70 5.92 -9.60 -3.05
C PHE A 70 6.29 -10.71 -4.03
N ASP A 71 5.43 -11.70 -4.23
CA ASP A 71 5.68 -12.80 -5.16
C ASP A 71 5.71 -12.32 -6.60
N ILE A 72 4.86 -11.37 -6.98
CA ILE A 72 4.91 -10.74 -8.31
C ILE A 72 6.25 -10.03 -8.52
N LEU A 73 6.74 -9.27 -7.52
CA LEU A 73 8.04 -8.61 -7.62
C LEU A 73 9.19 -9.62 -7.72
N ARG A 74 9.18 -10.69 -6.93
CA ARG A 74 10.19 -11.76 -6.99
C ARG A 74 10.18 -12.47 -8.35
N ASN A 75 9.00 -12.84 -8.83
CA ASN A 75 8.82 -13.44 -10.17
C ASN A 75 9.18 -12.45 -11.29
N ALA A 76 9.13 -11.15 -11.00
CA ALA A 76 9.62 -10.12 -11.89
C ALA A 76 11.16 -10.07 -12.00
N GLY A 77 11.87 -10.83 -11.17
CA GLY A 77 13.33 -10.83 -11.08
C GLY A 77 13.88 -9.62 -10.31
N ILE A 78 13.03 -8.91 -9.56
CA ILE A 78 13.47 -7.76 -8.77
C ILE A 78 14.33 -8.27 -7.61
N PRO A 79 15.57 -7.76 -7.45
CA PRO A 79 16.56 -8.34 -6.55
C PRO A 79 16.18 -8.19 -5.06
N ASP A 80 15.64 -7.04 -4.65
CA ASP A 80 15.22 -6.79 -3.28
C ASP A 80 13.84 -6.08 -3.21
N PRO A 81 12.75 -6.83 -3.38
CA PRO A 81 11.39 -6.30 -3.31
C PRO A 81 11.07 -5.63 -1.98
N VAL A 82 11.68 -6.09 -0.89
CA VAL A 82 11.47 -5.55 0.45
C VAL A 82 12.07 -4.17 0.57
N LYS A 83 13.32 -3.99 0.12
CA LYS A 83 13.97 -2.68 0.08
C LYS A 83 13.21 -1.70 -0.80
N THR A 84 12.79 -2.11 -2.01
CA THR A 84 11.97 -1.28 -2.90
C THR A 84 10.69 -0.80 -2.20
N MET A 85 9.98 -1.71 -1.51
CA MET A 85 8.77 -1.34 -0.76
C MET A 85 9.09 -0.43 0.43
N VAL A 86 10.20 -0.62 1.15
CA VAL A 86 10.58 0.23 2.30
C VAL A 86 10.99 1.63 1.85
N GLN A 87 11.58 1.74 0.67
CA GLN A 87 11.85 3.01 0.01
C GLN A 87 10.54 3.71 -0.35
N ARG A 88 9.56 2.96 -0.88
CA ARG A 88 8.28 3.52 -1.31
C ARG A 88 7.05 2.72 -0.81
N PRO A 89 6.61 2.96 0.44
CA PRO A 89 5.48 2.22 1.03
C PRO A 89 4.14 2.42 0.30
N SER A 90 3.96 3.54 -0.42
CA SER A 90 2.73 3.83 -1.16
C SER A 90 2.45 2.84 -2.29
N MET A 91 3.46 2.12 -2.79
CA MET A 91 3.28 1.07 -3.80
C MET A 91 2.38 -0.07 -3.32
N LEU A 92 2.30 -0.34 -2.01
CA LEU A 92 1.38 -1.34 -1.45
C LEU A 92 -0.10 -0.99 -1.71
N GLY A 93 -0.39 0.26 -2.08
CA GLY A 93 -1.72 0.68 -2.55
C GLY A 93 -2.08 0.11 -3.92
N ILE A 94 -1.09 -0.21 -4.75
CA ILE A 94 -1.31 -0.80 -6.08
C ILE A 94 -1.88 -2.20 -5.90
N GLU A 95 -2.93 -2.50 -6.64
CA GLU A 95 -3.56 -3.82 -6.62
C GLU A 95 -2.61 -4.84 -7.30
N PRO A 96 -2.28 -5.97 -6.65
CA PRO A 96 -1.25 -6.89 -7.14
C PRO A 96 -1.55 -7.43 -8.54
N ASP A 97 -2.75 -7.98 -8.79
CA ASP A 97 -2.98 -8.78 -10.00
C ASP A 97 -3.30 -7.95 -11.25
N GLN A 98 -3.92 -6.78 -11.10
CA GLN A 98 -4.19 -5.87 -12.22
C GLN A 98 -3.12 -4.79 -12.32
N GLY A 99 -2.93 -4.02 -11.25
CA GLY A 99 -2.10 -2.82 -11.27
C GLY A 99 -0.62 -3.15 -11.41
N LEU A 100 -0.11 -3.97 -10.48
CA LEU A 100 1.33 -4.22 -10.40
C LEU A 100 1.82 -5.07 -11.57
N ARG A 101 1.10 -6.13 -11.94
CA ARG A 101 1.44 -6.96 -13.11
C ARG A 101 1.49 -6.13 -14.39
N ARG A 102 0.52 -5.23 -14.59
CA ARG A 102 0.47 -4.37 -15.79
C ARG A 102 1.67 -3.44 -15.86
N ILE A 103 2.04 -2.79 -14.75
CA ILE A 103 3.20 -1.90 -14.69
C ILE A 103 4.48 -2.68 -15.02
N ILE A 104 4.69 -3.83 -14.39
CA ILE A 104 5.87 -4.67 -14.61
C ILE A 104 5.91 -5.20 -16.06
N GLY A 105 4.77 -5.63 -16.59
CA GLY A 105 4.65 -6.08 -17.99
C GLY A 105 5.07 -4.98 -18.96
N TYR A 106 4.51 -3.78 -18.81
CA TYR A 106 4.87 -2.63 -19.63
C TYR A 106 6.36 -2.28 -19.56
N LEU A 107 6.93 -2.24 -18.35
CA LEU A 107 8.35 -1.90 -18.19
C LEU A 107 9.27 -2.97 -18.80
N ARG A 108 8.91 -4.25 -18.67
CA ARG A 108 9.64 -5.36 -19.32
C ARG A 108 9.57 -5.27 -20.84
N GLU A 109 8.39 -5.01 -21.40
CA GLU A 109 8.19 -4.84 -22.84
C GLU A 109 8.97 -3.66 -23.40
N SER A 110 9.16 -2.60 -22.60
CA SER A 110 10.03 -1.47 -22.96
C SER A 110 11.54 -1.76 -22.91
N GLY A 111 11.94 -2.99 -22.55
CA GLY A 111 13.34 -3.43 -22.53
C GLY A 111 14.11 -3.09 -21.25
N GLN A 112 13.42 -2.72 -20.17
CA GLN A 112 14.07 -2.41 -18.89
C GLN A 112 14.60 -3.67 -18.22
N SER A 113 15.79 -3.58 -17.63
CA SER A 113 16.32 -4.65 -16.78
C SER A 113 15.54 -4.74 -15.47
N PRO A 114 15.49 -5.90 -14.80
CA PRO A 114 14.82 -6.04 -13.51
C PRO A 114 15.31 -5.04 -12.45
N ASP A 115 16.60 -4.69 -12.47
CA ASP A 115 17.19 -3.68 -11.57
C ASP A 115 16.67 -2.27 -11.87
N ALA A 116 16.59 -1.90 -13.15
CA ALA A 116 16.03 -0.62 -13.56
C ALA A 116 14.54 -0.53 -13.21
N ILE A 117 13.79 -1.64 -13.35
CA ILE A 117 12.39 -1.72 -12.93
C ILE A 117 12.27 -1.50 -11.41
N ALA A 118 13.13 -2.13 -10.62
CA ALA A 118 13.14 -1.96 -9.17
C ALA A 118 13.38 -0.50 -8.76
N GLU A 119 14.32 0.17 -9.44
CA GLU A 119 14.62 1.58 -9.21
C GLU A 119 13.47 2.50 -9.61
N LEU A 120 12.86 2.28 -10.78
CA LEU A 120 11.70 3.05 -11.26
C LEU A 120 10.50 2.91 -10.33
N LEU A 121 10.24 1.67 -9.86
CA LEU A 121 9.23 1.40 -8.84
C LEU A 121 9.52 2.18 -7.55
N ALA A 122 10.77 2.19 -7.08
CA ALA A 122 11.15 2.90 -5.86
C ALA A 122 11.04 4.44 -5.98
N THR A 123 11.21 5.02 -7.17
CA THR A 123 11.45 6.47 -7.33
C THR A 123 10.36 7.24 -8.08
N SER A 124 9.77 6.71 -9.16
CA SER A 124 9.20 7.57 -10.22
C SER A 124 7.77 7.29 -10.66
N ILE A 125 7.12 6.22 -10.20
CA ILE A 125 5.69 5.96 -10.53
C ILE A 125 4.74 6.83 -9.71
#